data_AF-A0A3B8ITP2-F1
#
_entry.id   AF-A0A3B8ITP2-F1
#
_cell.length_a   1.000
_cell.length_b   1.000
_cell.length_c   1.000
_cell.angle_alpha   90.00
_cell.angle_beta   90.00
_cell.angle_gamma   90.00
#
_symmetry.space_group_name_H-M   'P 1'
#
loop_
_entity.id
_entity.type
_entity.pdbx_description
1 polymer ?
#
loop_
_entity_poly.entity_id
_entity_poly.type
_entity_poly.pdbx_seq_one_letter_code
_entity_poly.pdbx_strand_id
1 'polypeptide(L)'
;MFNDTLQDEINAAHAKDETVAIAMVVRREAPTSGKPGDKAIITAAGEVKGWVGGGCTRGIVIKEAMAAIQERSPRLVRIQNDTNTAEQSGVKNYKMTCMSGGSVEVYIEPLAPVSEIKIFGRSHIAKALCEVGHSAGFRISVISDLADDIMFPDAATVTPLSEYEPEHTPHDFVVVCTQGEDDEKSMAAALKTEPRYVGFVASRKKANSVLM
;
A
#
# COMPACT_ATOMS: atom_id res chain seq x y z
N MET A 1 -17.49 -17.11 -1.34
CA MET A 1 -18.05 -16.27 -2.43
C MET A 1 -17.81 -14.78 -2.20
N PHE A 2 -18.43 -14.11 -1.21
CA PHE A 2 -18.20 -12.67 -0.99
C PHE A 2 -16.74 -12.30 -0.63
N ASN A 3 -16.04 -13.13 0.15
CA ASN A 3 -14.63 -12.89 0.46
C ASN A 3 -13.71 -13.11 -0.76
N ASP A 4 -14.04 -14.06 -1.63
CA ASP A 4 -13.22 -14.37 -2.82
C ASP A 4 -13.28 -13.19 -3.81
N THR A 5 -14.47 -12.62 -4.04
CA THR A 5 -14.64 -11.44 -4.89
C THR A 5 -13.92 -10.21 -4.33
N LEU A 6 -13.88 -10.01 -3.00
CA LEU A 6 -13.12 -8.91 -2.41
C LEU A 6 -11.60 -9.10 -2.58
N GLN A 7 -11.11 -10.34 -2.45
CA GLN A 7 -9.70 -10.64 -2.67
C GLN A 7 -9.29 -10.37 -4.11
N ASP A 8 -10.12 -10.75 -5.08
CA ASP A 8 -9.87 -10.49 -6.50
C ASP A 8 -9.78 -8.97 -6.79
N GLU A 9 -10.63 -8.18 -6.15
CA GLU A 9 -10.63 -6.72 -6.29
C GLU A 9 -9.40 -6.06 -5.66
N ILE A 10 -8.94 -6.54 -4.50
CA ILE A 10 -7.68 -6.10 -3.89
C ILE A 10 -6.51 -6.44 -4.80
N ASN A 11 -6.46 -7.67 -5.31
CA ASN A 11 -5.41 -8.13 -6.21
C ASN A 11 -5.40 -7.31 -7.51
N ALA A 12 -6.58 -7.01 -8.08
CA ALA A 12 -6.71 -6.18 -9.27
C ALA A 12 -6.28 -4.73 -9.04
N ALA A 13 -6.54 -4.17 -7.86
CA ALA A 13 -6.06 -2.84 -7.48
C ALA A 13 -4.54 -2.82 -7.31
N HIS A 14 -3.97 -3.81 -6.60
CA HIS A 14 -2.52 -3.92 -6.43
C HIS A 14 -1.78 -4.15 -7.75
N ALA A 15 -2.36 -4.92 -8.68
CA ALA A 15 -1.79 -5.11 -10.02
C ALA A 15 -1.75 -3.80 -10.85
N LYS A 16 -2.50 -2.77 -10.44
CA LYS A 16 -2.50 -1.43 -11.04
C LYS A 16 -1.76 -0.40 -10.19
N ASP A 17 -1.04 -0.85 -9.15
CA ASP A 17 -0.39 -0.01 -8.14
C ASP A 17 -1.38 0.98 -7.47
N GLU A 18 -2.66 0.60 -7.36
CA GLU A 18 -3.70 1.45 -6.80
C GLU A 18 -3.90 1.15 -5.30
N THR A 19 -3.86 2.20 -4.47
CA THR A 19 -4.29 2.10 -3.07
C THR A 19 -5.81 2.18 -2.99
N VAL A 20 -6.43 1.19 -2.34
CA VAL A 20 -7.86 1.16 -2.06
C VAL A 20 -8.10 1.19 -0.55
N ALA A 21 -9.35 1.29 -0.10
CA ALA A 21 -9.70 1.09 1.30
C ALA A 21 -10.75 0.01 1.44
N ILE A 22 -10.57 -0.86 2.44
CA ILE A 22 -11.62 -1.77 2.89
C ILE A 22 -12.39 -1.12 4.03
N ALA A 23 -13.70 -1.00 3.86
CA ALA A 23 -14.61 -0.57 4.91
C ALA A 23 -15.41 -1.79 5.40
N MET A 24 -15.48 -1.96 6.72
CA MET A 24 -16.17 -3.06 7.37
C MET A 24 -17.07 -2.54 8.48
N VAL A 25 -18.34 -2.95 8.47
CA VAL A 25 -19.23 -2.74 9.61
C VAL A 25 -18.75 -3.63 10.75
N VAL A 26 -18.35 -3.01 11.87
CA VAL A 26 -17.82 -3.73 13.05
C VAL A 26 -18.82 -3.79 14.20
N ARG A 27 -19.74 -2.81 14.27
CA ARG A 27 -20.79 -2.75 15.28
C ARG A 27 -22.06 -2.12 14.72
N ARG A 28 -23.22 -2.51 15.26
CA ARG A 28 -24.49 -1.83 15.01
C ARG A 28 -25.41 -1.82 16.24
N GLU A 29 -26.29 -0.84 16.30
CA GLU A 29 -27.49 -0.84 17.13
C GLU A 29 -28.71 -0.62 16.23
N ALA A 30 -29.69 -1.51 16.33
CA ALA A 30 -30.83 -1.52 15.42
C ALA A 30 -31.74 -0.29 15.61
N PRO A 31 -32.45 0.14 14.55
CA PRO A 31 -32.48 -0.46 13.22
C PRO A 31 -31.40 0.09 12.27
N THR A 32 -30.64 -0.81 11.62
CA THR A 32 -29.71 -0.47 10.53
C THR A 32 -29.73 -1.55 9.46
N SER A 33 -29.50 -1.15 8.20
CA SER A 33 -29.39 -2.09 7.07
C SER A 33 -28.04 -2.80 7.01
N GLY A 34 -26.97 -2.16 7.47
CA GLY A 34 -25.65 -2.77 7.61
C GLY A 34 -25.60 -3.75 8.79
N LYS A 35 -24.95 -4.89 8.59
CA LYS A 35 -24.70 -5.92 9.61
C LYS A 35 -23.19 -6.04 9.87
N PRO A 36 -22.77 -6.38 11.10
CA PRO A 36 -21.39 -6.71 11.37
C PRO A 36 -20.88 -7.76 10.37
N GLY A 37 -19.72 -7.50 9.76
CA GLY A 37 -19.14 -8.33 8.72
C GLY A 37 -19.49 -7.91 7.28
N ASP A 38 -20.44 -6.99 7.09
CA ASP A 38 -20.64 -6.33 5.79
C ASP A 38 -19.39 -5.53 5.43
N LYS A 39 -18.93 -5.68 4.18
CA LYS A 39 -17.68 -5.09 3.69
C LYS A 39 -17.85 -4.47 2.31
N ALA A 40 -17.09 -3.42 2.05
CA ALA A 40 -16.89 -2.87 0.72
C ALA A 40 -15.43 -2.45 0.50
N ILE A 41 -14.99 -2.51 -0.75
CA ILE A 41 -13.77 -1.86 -1.23
C ILE A 41 -14.17 -0.53 -1.85
N ILE A 42 -13.39 0.50 -1.53
CA ILE A 42 -13.56 1.86 -2.03
C ILE A 42 -12.25 2.31 -2.67
N THR A 43 -12.31 2.81 -3.91
CA THR A 43 -11.15 3.34 -4.62
C THR A 43 -10.87 4.80 -4.25
N ALA A 44 -9.71 5.33 -4.65
CA ALA A 44 -9.40 6.76 -4.49
C ALA A 44 -10.37 7.68 -5.26
N ALA A 45 -11.00 7.16 -6.32
CA ALA A 45 -12.05 7.85 -7.07
C ALA A 45 -13.46 7.76 -6.41
N GLY A 46 -13.58 7.02 -5.31
CA GLY A 46 -14.84 6.83 -4.58
C GLY A 46 -15.77 5.76 -5.17
N GLU A 47 -15.29 4.94 -6.11
CA GLU A 47 -16.03 3.78 -6.59
C GLU A 47 -16.17 2.75 -5.48
N VAL A 48 -17.33 2.09 -5.38
CA VAL A 48 -17.62 1.15 -4.29
C VAL A 48 -17.99 -0.21 -4.83
N LYS A 49 -17.29 -1.25 -4.34
CA LYS A 49 -17.60 -2.65 -4.62
C LYS A 49 -17.90 -3.38 -3.32
N GLY A 50 -19.09 -3.95 -3.19
CA GLY A 50 -19.59 -4.55 -1.95
C GLY A 50 -20.62 -3.67 -1.24
N TRP A 51 -20.77 -3.87 0.08
CA TRP A 51 -21.84 -3.28 0.87
C TRP A 51 -21.39 -2.89 2.28
N VAL A 52 -21.76 -1.68 2.72
CA VAL A 52 -21.50 -1.14 4.08
C VAL A 52 -22.73 -0.43 4.65
N GLY A 53 -23.92 -0.76 4.13
CA GLY A 53 -25.19 -0.11 4.45
C GLY A 53 -25.74 0.76 3.32
N GLY A 54 -26.92 1.36 3.60
CA GLY A 54 -27.72 2.10 2.64
C GLY A 54 -27.32 3.58 2.47
N GLY A 55 -28.21 4.37 1.87
CA GLY A 55 -27.92 5.76 1.45
C GLY A 55 -27.42 6.69 2.56
N CYS A 56 -27.84 6.50 3.81
CA CYS A 56 -27.48 7.37 4.93
C CYS A 56 -26.05 7.14 5.44
N THR A 57 -25.45 5.99 5.17
CA THR A 57 -24.09 5.65 5.62
C THR A 57 -23.08 5.73 4.48
N ARG A 58 -23.49 5.36 3.27
CA ARG A 58 -22.61 5.22 2.10
C ARG A 58 -21.77 6.46 1.81
N GLY A 59 -22.38 7.65 1.79
CA GLY A 59 -21.65 8.89 1.47
C GLY A 59 -20.56 9.23 2.49
N ILE A 60 -20.84 9.01 3.78
CA ILE A 60 -19.87 9.22 4.87
C ILE A 60 -18.73 8.21 4.75
N VAL A 61 -19.05 6.93 4.51
CA VAL A 61 -18.02 5.88 4.38
C VAL A 61 -17.13 6.14 3.18
N ILE A 62 -17.67 6.54 2.02
CA ILE A 62 -16.87 6.89 0.84
C ILE A 62 -15.91 8.05 1.15
N LYS A 63 -16.43 9.13 1.74
CA LYS A 63 -15.62 10.30 2.10
C LYS A 63 -14.47 9.91 3.04
N GLU A 64 -14.77 9.13 4.08
CA GLU A 64 -13.77 8.72 5.06
C GLU A 64 -12.79 7.69 4.51
N ALA A 65 -13.21 6.83 3.57
CA ALA A 65 -12.35 5.91 2.84
C ALA A 65 -11.34 6.65 1.95
N MET A 66 -11.79 7.62 1.16
CA MET A 66 -10.90 8.44 0.34
C MET A 66 -9.88 9.19 1.21
N ALA A 67 -10.30 9.71 2.35
CA ALA A 67 -9.41 10.38 3.29
C ALA A 67 -8.44 9.40 4.00
N ALA A 68 -8.88 8.18 4.31
CA ALA A 68 -8.00 7.12 4.83
C ALA A 68 -6.92 6.72 3.82
N ILE A 69 -7.26 6.60 2.53
CA ILE A 69 -6.32 6.36 1.43
C ILE A 69 -5.29 7.49 1.34
N GLN A 70 -5.77 8.74 1.31
CA GLN A 70 -4.90 9.91 1.17
C GLN A 70 -3.92 10.06 2.35
N GLU A 71 -4.40 9.86 3.58
CA GLU A 71 -3.59 9.99 4.79
C GLU A 71 -2.81 8.72 5.14
N ARG A 72 -3.08 7.60 4.44
CA ARG A 72 -2.53 6.28 4.72
C ARG A 72 -2.68 5.87 6.19
N SER A 73 -3.84 6.15 6.75
CA SER A 73 -4.13 5.90 8.16
C SER A 73 -5.55 5.35 8.34
N PRO A 74 -5.73 4.31 9.15
CA PRO A 74 -7.04 3.71 9.39
C PRO A 74 -7.97 4.64 10.17
N ARG A 75 -9.27 4.39 10.04
CA ARG A 75 -10.31 5.21 10.67
C ARG A 75 -11.43 4.36 11.22
N LEU A 76 -11.92 4.73 12.39
CA LEU A 76 -13.17 4.22 12.93
C LEU A 76 -14.22 5.33 12.87
N VAL A 77 -15.32 5.06 12.18
CA VAL A 77 -16.40 6.02 11.95
C VAL A 77 -17.66 5.52 12.64
N ARG A 78 -18.27 6.37 13.47
CA ARG A 78 -19.57 6.10 14.09
C ARG A 78 -20.62 6.99 13.45
N ILE A 79 -21.70 6.39 12.96
CA ILE A 79 -22.82 7.09 12.32
C ILE A 79 -24.08 6.80 13.14
N GLN A 80 -24.68 7.83 13.74
CA GLN A 80 -25.78 7.69 14.71
C GLN A 80 -26.65 8.96 14.77
N ASN A 81 -27.87 8.84 15.28
CA ASN A 81 -28.77 9.99 15.43
C ASN A 81 -28.46 10.86 16.66
N ASP A 82 -28.05 10.21 17.77
CA ASP A 82 -27.74 10.91 19.01
C ASP A 82 -26.32 11.47 18.97
N THR A 83 -26.21 12.79 19.11
CA THR A 83 -24.92 13.50 19.17
C THR A 83 -24.44 13.76 20.59
N ASN A 84 -25.18 13.33 21.63
CA ASN A 84 -24.77 13.44 23.04
C ASN A 84 -23.80 12.33 23.48
N THR A 85 -23.28 11.54 22.56
CA THR A 85 -22.28 10.53 22.87
C THR A 85 -20.96 11.22 23.19
N ALA A 86 -20.34 10.82 24.30
CA ALA A 86 -19.03 11.34 24.69
C ALA A 86 -18.03 11.15 23.55
N GLU A 87 -17.19 12.17 23.30
CA GLU A 87 -16.10 12.05 22.36
C GLU A 87 -15.20 10.88 22.77
N GLN A 88 -14.93 10.00 21.82
CA GLN A 88 -14.03 8.87 22.00
C GLN A 88 -12.82 9.07 21.10
N SER A 89 -11.63 9.03 21.69
CA SER A 89 -10.38 9.14 20.93
C SER A 89 -10.33 8.06 19.84
N GLY A 90 -9.91 8.45 18.64
CA GLY A 90 -9.84 7.56 17.47
C GLY A 90 -11.17 7.28 16.77
N VAL A 91 -12.31 7.83 17.25
CA VAL A 91 -13.62 7.64 16.62
C VAL A 91 -14.13 8.95 16.02
N LYS A 92 -14.43 8.94 14.72
CA LYS A 92 -15.09 10.06 14.04
C LYS A 92 -16.60 9.88 14.09
N ASN A 93 -17.26 10.78 14.82
CA ASN A 93 -18.72 10.74 14.97
C ASN A 93 -19.39 11.56 13.87
N TYR A 94 -20.42 10.97 13.26
CA TYR A 94 -21.26 11.59 12.24
C TYR A 94 -22.73 11.48 12.62
N LYS A 95 -23.47 12.57 12.40
CA LYS A 95 -24.91 12.57 12.57
C LYS A 95 -25.57 11.88 11.38
N MET A 96 -26.36 10.86 11.66
CA MET A 96 -27.17 10.18 10.66
C MET A 96 -28.31 11.09 10.21
N THR A 97 -28.61 11.07 8.91
CA THR A 97 -29.67 11.93 8.32
C THR A 97 -31.03 11.25 8.27
N CYS A 98 -31.14 9.97 8.61
CA CYS A 98 -32.41 9.26 8.63
C CYS A 98 -33.01 9.10 10.03
N MET A 99 -34.33 9.13 10.09
CA MET A 99 -35.12 9.04 11.31
C MET A 99 -35.19 7.61 11.91
N SER A 100 -34.36 6.67 11.44
CA SER A 100 -34.47 5.25 11.81
C SER A 100 -34.12 4.97 13.27
N GLY A 101 -33.25 5.79 13.88
CA GLY A 101 -32.88 5.67 15.31
C GLY A 101 -31.73 4.71 15.60
N GLY A 102 -31.16 4.05 14.60
CA GLY A 102 -30.03 3.13 14.77
C GLY A 102 -28.66 3.81 14.82
N SER A 103 -27.63 3.02 15.12
CA SER A 103 -26.22 3.40 15.06
C SER A 103 -25.39 2.34 14.34
N VAL A 104 -24.34 2.75 13.64
CA VAL A 104 -23.37 1.84 13.01
C VAL A 104 -21.96 2.35 13.20
N GLU A 105 -21.03 1.44 13.43
CA GLU A 105 -19.60 1.73 13.40
C GLU A 105 -18.95 0.99 12.24
N VAL A 106 -18.14 1.72 11.48
CA VAL A 106 -17.44 1.23 10.29
C VAL A 106 -15.95 1.46 10.49
N TYR A 107 -15.19 0.37 10.49
CA TYR A 107 -13.73 0.40 10.45
C TYR A 107 -13.28 0.50 9.00
N ILE A 108 -12.35 1.40 8.71
CA ILE A 108 -11.86 1.70 7.37
C ILE A 108 -10.34 1.59 7.39
N GLU A 109 -9.82 0.65 6.61
CA GLU A 109 -8.38 0.37 6.49
C GLU A 109 -7.92 0.69 5.06
N PRO A 110 -6.97 1.60 4.85
CA PRO A 110 -6.34 1.77 3.55
C PRO A 110 -5.39 0.58 3.27
N LEU A 111 -5.55 -0.04 2.11
CA LEU A 111 -4.74 -1.12 1.61
C LEU A 111 -3.86 -0.58 0.49
N ALA A 112 -2.61 -0.30 0.82
CA ALA A 112 -1.60 0.08 -0.15
C ALA A 112 -1.03 -1.17 -0.83
N PRO A 113 -0.56 -1.06 -2.09
CA PRO A 113 0.25 -2.08 -2.72
C PRO A 113 1.45 -2.47 -1.84
N VAL A 114 1.86 -3.74 -1.94
CA VAL A 114 3.04 -4.24 -1.22
C VAL A 114 4.26 -3.47 -1.74
N SER A 115 4.88 -2.66 -0.89
CA SER A 115 6.09 -1.94 -1.28
C SER A 115 7.22 -2.91 -1.58
N GLU A 116 7.86 -2.74 -2.73
CA GLU A 116 9.03 -3.50 -3.14
C GLU A 116 10.32 -2.74 -2.86
N ILE A 117 11.38 -3.46 -2.49
CA ILE A 117 12.75 -2.94 -2.50
C ILE A 117 13.47 -3.54 -3.70
N LYS A 118 13.82 -2.69 -4.66
CA LYS A 118 14.66 -3.04 -5.81
C LYS A 118 16.11 -2.78 -5.48
N ILE A 119 16.92 -3.82 -5.48
CA ILE A 119 18.35 -3.78 -5.12
C ILE A 119 19.17 -3.95 -6.40
N PHE A 120 19.87 -2.90 -6.82
CA PHE A 120 20.79 -2.99 -7.94
C PHE A 120 22.19 -3.38 -7.44
N GLY A 121 22.71 -4.48 -7.96
CA GLY A 121 24.00 -5.04 -7.60
C GLY A 121 23.92 -6.26 -6.67
N ARG A 122 25.07 -6.89 -6.45
CA ARG A 122 25.20 -8.18 -5.76
C ARG A 122 26.15 -8.19 -4.54
N SER A 123 26.49 -7.00 -4.05
CA SER A 123 27.49 -6.84 -2.98
C SER A 123 27.07 -7.50 -1.66
N HIS A 124 27.98 -7.57 -0.69
CA HIS A 124 27.62 -7.97 0.68
C HIS A 124 26.55 -7.06 1.29
N ILE A 125 26.51 -5.78 0.90
CA ILE A 125 25.47 -4.83 1.31
C ILE A 125 24.14 -5.21 0.67
N ALA A 126 24.13 -5.58 -0.62
CA ALA A 126 22.94 -6.07 -1.31
C ALA A 126 22.34 -7.30 -0.61
N LYS A 127 23.19 -8.26 -0.21
CA LYS A 127 22.76 -9.49 0.49
C LYS A 127 22.15 -9.18 1.85
N ALA A 128 22.84 -8.39 2.67
CA ALA A 128 22.33 -7.97 3.97
C ALA A 128 21.02 -7.18 3.85
N LEU A 129 20.90 -6.33 2.84
CA LEU A 129 19.67 -5.58 2.57
C LEU A 129 18.53 -6.49 2.13
N CYS A 130 18.81 -7.52 1.32
CA CYS A 130 17.83 -8.53 0.91
C CYS A 130 17.28 -9.27 2.14
N GLU A 131 18.15 -9.81 2.99
CA GLU A 131 17.76 -10.56 4.20
C GLU A 131 16.93 -9.71 5.17
N VAL A 132 17.41 -8.48 5.47
CA VAL A 132 16.72 -7.56 6.39
C VAL A 132 15.41 -7.07 5.80
N GLY A 133 15.40 -6.72 4.51
CA GLY A 133 14.20 -6.26 3.82
C GLY A 133 13.11 -7.33 3.76
N HIS A 134 13.49 -8.56 3.41
CA HIS A 134 12.58 -9.72 3.44
C HIS A 134 12.00 -9.93 4.84
N SER A 135 12.86 -9.94 5.87
CA SER A 135 12.45 -10.11 7.27
C SER A 135 11.51 -8.99 7.75
N ALA A 136 11.63 -7.79 7.21
CA ALA A 136 10.76 -6.65 7.48
C ALA A 136 9.43 -6.70 6.70
N GLY A 137 9.22 -7.71 5.85
CA GLY A 137 7.99 -7.92 5.08
C GLY A 137 7.95 -7.20 3.73
N PHE A 138 9.08 -6.67 3.25
CA PHE A 138 9.17 -6.12 1.90
C PHE A 138 9.30 -7.25 0.88
N ARG A 139 8.69 -7.05 -0.29
CA ARG A 139 9.03 -7.83 -1.47
C ARG A 139 10.39 -7.35 -1.97
N ILE A 140 11.32 -8.26 -2.28
CA ILE A 140 12.67 -7.91 -2.72
C ILE A 140 12.88 -8.35 -4.16
N SER A 141 13.41 -7.46 -4.98
CA SER A 141 13.87 -7.76 -6.34
C SER A 141 15.34 -7.38 -6.47
N VAL A 142 16.17 -8.28 -6.96
CA VAL A 142 17.61 -8.04 -7.16
C VAL A 142 17.91 -7.91 -8.64
N ILE A 143 18.60 -6.85 -9.02
CA ILE A 143 18.93 -6.53 -10.41
C ILE A 143 20.45 -6.53 -10.58
N SER A 144 20.99 -7.55 -11.23
CA SER A 144 22.43 -7.66 -11.53
C SER A 144 22.70 -8.81 -12.51
N ASP A 145 23.54 -8.57 -13.53
CA ASP A 145 23.97 -9.61 -14.48
C ASP A 145 24.79 -10.75 -13.84
N LEU A 146 25.26 -10.56 -12.61
CA LEU A 146 26.13 -11.50 -11.90
C LEU A 146 25.47 -12.02 -10.60
N ALA A 147 24.17 -11.80 -10.42
CA ALA A 147 23.39 -12.39 -9.32
C ALA A 147 22.60 -13.61 -9.81
N ASP A 148 22.32 -14.52 -8.89
CA ASP A 148 21.47 -15.67 -9.09
C ASP A 148 20.65 -15.96 -7.82
N ASP A 149 19.67 -16.85 -7.94
CA ASP A 149 18.77 -17.22 -6.84
C ASP A 149 19.50 -17.90 -5.66
N ILE A 150 20.67 -18.51 -5.92
CA ILE A 150 21.50 -19.14 -4.88
C ILE A 150 22.15 -18.05 -4.01
N MET A 151 22.58 -16.93 -4.62
CA MET A 151 23.13 -15.79 -3.91
C MET A 151 22.08 -14.97 -3.15
N PHE A 152 20.82 -15.01 -3.59
CA PHE A 152 19.71 -14.24 -3.03
C PHE A 152 18.46 -15.11 -2.81
N PRO A 153 18.50 -16.10 -1.91
CA PRO A 153 17.39 -17.04 -1.71
C PRO A 153 16.10 -16.39 -1.18
N ASP A 154 16.21 -15.23 -0.52
CA ASP A 154 15.07 -14.48 0.03
C ASP A 154 14.47 -13.47 -0.95
N ALA A 155 15.10 -13.28 -2.12
CA ALA A 155 14.59 -12.40 -3.15
C ALA A 155 13.39 -13.04 -3.85
N ALA A 156 12.36 -12.24 -4.12
CA ALA A 156 11.21 -12.68 -4.89
C ALA A 156 11.54 -12.83 -6.37
N THR A 157 12.48 -12.02 -6.87
CA THR A 157 13.03 -12.11 -8.24
C THR A 157 14.51 -11.74 -8.25
N VAL A 158 15.26 -12.38 -9.14
CA VAL A 158 16.63 -12.00 -9.51
C VAL A 158 16.66 -11.83 -11.02
N THR A 159 16.90 -10.61 -11.50
CA THR A 159 16.85 -10.26 -12.92
C THR A 159 18.21 -9.72 -13.38
N PRO A 160 18.78 -10.21 -14.49
CA PRO A 160 19.96 -9.60 -15.08
C PRO A 160 19.72 -8.12 -15.41
N LEU A 161 20.72 -7.26 -15.17
CA LEU A 161 20.59 -5.83 -15.50
C LEU A 161 20.39 -5.61 -17.00
N SER A 162 21.02 -6.45 -17.81
CA SER A 162 20.90 -6.46 -19.27
C SER A 162 19.48 -6.81 -19.78
N GLU A 163 18.68 -7.50 -18.98
CA GLU A 163 17.30 -7.90 -19.29
C GLU A 163 16.25 -7.07 -18.53
N TYR A 164 16.70 -6.17 -17.65
CA TYR A 164 15.81 -5.37 -16.82
C TYR A 164 15.20 -4.21 -17.60
N GLU A 165 13.88 -4.22 -17.72
CA GLU A 165 13.09 -3.10 -18.27
C GLU A 165 12.48 -2.28 -17.11
N PRO A 166 12.90 -1.01 -16.91
CA PRO A 166 12.38 -0.19 -15.83
C PRO A 166 10.90 0.18 -16.04
N GLU A 167 10.04 -0.26 -15.12
CA GLU A 167 8.64 0.17 -15.03
C GLU A 167 8.48 1.30 -14.02
N HIS A 168 7.48 2.17 -14.22
CA HIS A 168 7.18 3.25 -13.28
C HIS A 168 6.59 2.66 -11.99
N THR A 169 7.31 2.82 -10.87
CA THR A 169 6.93 2.24 -9.57
C THR A 169 7.07 3.28 -8.44
N PRO A 170 6.12 4.22 -8.33
CA PRO A 170 6.21 5.38 -7.44
C PRO A 170 6.06 5.04 -5.95
N HIS A 171 5.74 3.79 -5.61
CA HIS A 171 5.59 3.32 -4.24
C HIS A 171 6.79 2.51 -3.73
N ASP A 172 7.72 2.17 -4.62
CA ASP A 172 8.85 1.32 -4.33
C ASP A 172 10.07 2.09 -3.85
N PHE A 173 10.98 1.34 -3.25
CA PHE A 173 12.28 1.81 -2.78
C PHE A 173 13.36 1.20 -3.65
N VAL A 174 14.32 2.01 -4.08
CA VAL A 174 15.44 1.54 -4.89
C VAL A 174 16.74 1.80 -4.15
N VAL A 175 17.61 0.79 -4.11
CA VAL A 175 18.96 0.91 -3.56
C VAL A 175 19.97 0.42 -4.58
N VAL A 176 20.81 1.32 -5.07
CA VAL A 176 21.95 1.01 -5.93
C VAL A 176 23.16 0.75 -5.04
N CYS A 177 23.59 -0.51 -4.95
CA CYS A 177 24.70 -0.97 -4.11
C CYS A 177 25.61 -1.95 -4.88
N THR A 178 25.85 -1.59 -6.13
CA THR A 178 26.73 -2.22 -7.14
C THR A 178 28.21 -2.26 -6.76
N GLN A 179 28.67 -1.33 -5.91
CA GLN A 179 30.07 -1.21 -5.48
C GLN A 179 31.09 -1.05 -6.63
N GLY A 180 30.71 -0.47 -7.77
CA GLY A 180 31.61 -0.24 -8.91
C GLY A 180 31.25 -1.05 -10.16
N GLU A 181 30.37 -2.03 -10.03
CA GLU A 181 29.87 -2.83 -11.16
C GLU A 181 28.70 -2.10 -11.84
N ASP A 182 28.98 -1.43 -12.95
CA ASP A 182 27.96 -0.73 -13.76
C ASP A 182 27.13 0.30 -12.96
N ASP A 183 27.81 1.08 -12.09
CA ASP A 183 27.19 2.11 -11.24
C ASP A 183 26.29 3.06 -12.05
N GLU A 184 26.78 3.57 -13.19
CA GLU A 184 26.05 4.51 -14.05
C GLU A 184 24.82 3.88 -14.71
N LYS A 185 24.96 2.68 -15.27
CA LYS A 185 23.83 1.99 -15.92
C LYS A 185 22.75 1.62 -14.90
N SER A 186 23.16 1.11 -13.74
CA SER A 186 22.26 0.76 -12.65
C SER A 186 21.53 1.98 -12.10
N MET A 187 22.25 3.10 -11.92
CA MET A 187 21.64 4.36 -11.51
C MET A 187 20.66 4.89 -12.56
N ALA A 188 21.02 4.85 -13.84
CA ALA A 188 20.15 5.29 -14.93
C ALA A 188 18.87 4.44 -15.02
N ALA A 189 18.97 3.13 -14.85
CA ALA A 189 17.81 2.23 -14.79
C ALA A 189 16.94 2.51 -13.55
N ALA A 190 17.56 2.65 -12.39
CA ALA A 190 16.88 2.98 -11.13
C ALA A 190 16.08 4.30 -11.19
N LEU A 191 16.65 5.34 -11.80
CA LEU A 191 15.97 6.64 -11.88
C LEU A 191 14.75 6.62 -12.83
N LYS A 192 14.76 5.77 -13.86
CA LYS A 192 13.62 5.62 -14.78
C LYS A 192 12.37 5.04 -14.11
N THR A 193 12.51 4.35 -12.98
CA THR A 193 11.35 3.81 -12.24
C THR A 193 10.63 4.88 -11.42
N GLU A 194 11.18 6.10 -11.31
CA GLU A 194 10.68 7.20 -10.48
C GLU A 194 10.23 6.76 -9.08
N PRO A 195 11.11 6.10 -8.30
CA PRO A 195 10.73 5.45 -7.06
C PRO A 195 10.43 6.47 -5.96
N ARG A 196 9.71 6.02 -4.93
CA ARG A 196 9.48 6.81 -3.70
C ARG A 196 10.79 7.24 -3.04
N TYR A 197 11.80 6.39 -3.14
CA TYR A 197 13.14 6.61 -2.59
C TYR A 197 14.18 5.98 -3.49
N VAL A 198 15.29 6.69 -3.69
CA VAL A 198 16.50 6.15 -4.32
C VAL A 198 17.70 6.38 -3.40
N GLY A 199 18.41 5.31 -3.07
CA GLY A 199 19.66 5.34 -2.32
C GLY A 199 20.82 4.87 -3.18
N PHE A 200 21.94 5.62 -3.18
CA PHE A 200 23.18 5.17 -3.81
C PHE A 200 24.25 4.89 -2.75
N VAL A 201 24.66 3.64 -2.63
CA VAL A 201 25.70 3.23 -1.69
C VAL A 201 27.07 3.48 -2.32
N ALA A 202 27.60 4.68 -2.07
CA ALA A 202 28.89 5.12 -2.57
C ALA A 202 29.56 6.13 -1.63
N SER A 203 30.89 6.29 -1.75
CA SER A 203 31.56 7.44 -1.13
C SER A 203 31.11 8.73 -1.81
N ARG A 204 31.20 9.87 -1.11
CA ARG A 204 30.83 11.18 -1.69
C ARG A 204 31.57 11.47 -3.01
N LYS A 205 32.85 11.09 -3.09
CA LYS A 205 33.66 11.26 -4.30
C LYS A 205 33.06 10.49 -5.49
N LYS A 206 32.66 9.23 -5.29
CA LYS A 206 32.05 8.39 -6.32
C LYS A 206 30.63 8.84 -6.65
N ALA A 207 29.84 9.21 -5.65
CA ALA A 207 28.49 9.74 -5.88
C ALA A 207 28.54 10.97 -6.80
N ASN A 208 29.47 11.90 -6.55
CA ASN A 208 29.64 13.08 -7.39
C ASN A 208 30.12 12.78 -8.81
N SER A 209 30.80 11.65 -9.07
CA SER A 209 31.22 11.31 -10.43
C SER A 209 30.13 10.61 -11.25
N VAL A 210 29.14 10.00 -10.58
CA VAL A 210 28.05 9.26 -11.22
C VAL A 210 26.77 10.11 -11.35
N LEU A 211 26.59 11.08 -10.44
CA LEU A 211 25.39 11.93 -10.37
C LEU A 211 25.55 13.32 -11.02
N MET A 212 26.75 13.66 -11.53
CA MET A 212 27.02 14.90 -12.27
C MET A 212 27.10 14.61 -13.77
#